data_AF-A0A1W9SLC2-F1
#
_entry.id   AF-A0A1W9SLC2-F1
#
_cell.length_a   1.000
_cell.length_b   1.000
_cell.length_c   1.000
_cell.angle_alpha   90.00
_cell.angle_beta   90.00
_cell.angle_gamma   90.00
#
_symmetry.space_group_name_H-M   'P 1'
#
loop_
_entity.id
_entity.type
_entity.pdbx_description
1 polymer ?
#
loop_
_entity_poly.entity_id
_entity_poly.type
_entity_poly.pdbx_seq_one_letter_code
_entity_poly.pdbx_strand_id
1 'polypeptide(L)'
;MKKHKHLKIIFIVSLLLVHQAGCMPDTEQDEKHPEYKNGISVKFRSAKKGSLEKSLGKNTYNQIGLFLAGKKSEKYKKIQRKKYYKTYTQAINDSWNQITAKNLEEINKWNNLYFSSGIKDSSTLFYPFSGPDFLYADAFFPNADSYFLVGLENPGKLPNIAKMGNKKRAAYLHKLLHSLRYINEAGYFTTKQMMTDFADSNLNGIIHLLLFYISKTGHTLTEISSVVVDDYGKIKEKKNFQVEDKNPNGIKISFFKESSEEIKTLYYFPFDLSDENLKDNIGFLMFLSSLGQKNTFLKSASYILHDDDFRLVRELILKQSKYILQDDSGIPYSILKNSGYNVELFGNYSRTIKIFAKNFQPDLQKDLLKKASGQLYFKLGYNSWENEMVLLLAKKSNETVNQPVTYKRNKETVIYKVQFKSSWKKIPVNSKILKGMPPVDYYFRDGLYKYTIGNCSNQKECEKLIKIAVNNGFTDAFTVAFYQKNRISLEEAEKLRDL
;
A
#
# COMPACT_ATOMS: atom_id res chain seq x y z
N MET A 1 23.48 -14.33 -41.75
CA MET A 1 23.97 -13.72 -40.49
C MET A 1 23.46 -12.29 -40.36
N LYS A 2 22.37 -12.06 -39.61
CA LYS A 2 21.80 -10.72 -39.34
C LYS A 2 21.85 -10.48 -37.83
N LYS A 3 22.55 -9.41 -37.42
CA LYS A 3 22.67 -8.95 -36.03
C LYS A 3 21.41 -8.17 -35.63
N HIS A 4 20.76 -8.58 -34.54
CA HIS A 4 19.68 -7.83 -33.91
C HIS A 4 20.24 -6.73 -32.99
N LYS A 5 19.80 -5.49 -33.23
CA LYS A 5 19.97 -4.35 -32.31
C LYS A 5 18.88 -4.41 -31.24
N HIS A 6 19.27 -4.43 -29.97
CA HIS A 6 18.37 -4.17 -28.85
C HIS A 6 18.17 -2.66 -28.68
N LEU A 7 16.91 -2.22 -28.77
CA LEU A 7 16.48 -0.86 -28.53
C LEU A 7 16.23 -0.68 -27.03
N LYS A 8 17.12 0.05 -26.34
CA LYS A 8 16.87 0.58 -24.99
C LYS A 8 16.05 1.87 -25.14
N ILE A 9 14.83 1.89 -24.61
CA ILE A 9 14.03 3.11 -24.52
C ILE A 9 14.45 3.85 -23.25
N ILE A 10 15.13 4.98 -23.43
CA ILE A 10 15.51 5.92 -22.38
C ILE A 10 14.45 7.03 -22.37
N PHE A 11 13.80 7.27 -21.23
CA PHE A 11 12.95 8.43 -21.01
C PHE A 11 13.83 9.63 -20.63
N ILE A 12 13.87 10.65 -21.48
CA ILE A 12 14.41 11.98 -21.16
C ILE A 12 13.23 12.94 -21.16
N VAL A 13 12.93 13.53 -20.01
CA VAL A 13 12.07 14.71 -19.91
C VAL A 13 12.96 15.91 -19.58
N SER A 14 13.09 16.81 -20.53
CA SER A 14 13.82 18.06 -20.46
C SER A 14 13.03 19.11 -19.66
N LEU A 15 13.67 19.72 -18.65
CA LEU A 15 13.19 20.90 -17.93
C LEU A 15 14.22 22.04 -18.06
N LEU A 16 13.78 23.17 -18.63
CA LEU A 16 14.44 24.49 -18.69
C LEU A 16 13.30 25.49 -18.45
N LEU A 17 13.38 26.60 -17.70
CA LEU A 17 14.37 27.27 -16.86
C LEU A 17 13.64 28.47 -16.19
N VAL A 18 14.25 29.09 -15.14
CA VAL A 18 14.17 30.53 -14.74
C VAL A 18 12.85 30.99 -14.07
N HIS A 19 12.76 31.76 -12.97
CA HIS A 19 13.58 32.56 -12.02
C HIS A 19 12.68 32.75 -10.75
N GLN A 20 13.03 33.26 -9.56
CA GLN A 20 14.08 34.16 -9.06
C GLN A 20 14.12 34.04 -7.52
N ALA A 21 15.29 34.30 -6.94
CA ALA A 21 15.52 34.33 -5.51
C ALA A 21 15.00 35.64 -4.87
N GLY A 22 14.42 35.53 -3.68
CA GLY A 22 14.12 36.64 -2.78
C GLY A 22 14.49 36.24 -1.35
N CYS A 23 15.54 36.87 -0.82
CA CYS A 23 16.04 36.78 0.54
C CYS A 23 15.18 37.68 1.46
N MET A 24 14.88 37.27 2.70
CA MET A 24 14.71 38.12 3.90
C MET A 24 14.39 37.26 5.15
N PRO A 25 14.59 37.78 6.39
CA PRO A 25 15.45 37.15 7.39
C PRO A 25 14.73 36.43 8.55
N ASP A 26 15.56 35.70 9.30
CA ASP A 26 15.28 34.98 10.55
C ASP A 26 14.68 35.87 11.65
N THR A 27 13.63 35.36 12.29
CA THR A 27 13.26 35.72 13.67
C THR A 27 12.88 34.45 14.42
N GLU A 28 13.77 34.05 15.34
CA GLU A 28 13.51 33.08 16.40
C GLU A 28 12.40 33.60 17.33
N GLN A 29 11.35 32.80 17.52
CA GLN A 29 10.52 32.90 18.72
C GLN A 29 10.25 31.50 19.25
N ASP A 30 10.63 31.31 20.51
CA ASP A 30 10.39 30.16 21.36
C ASP A 30 8.91 29.76 21.41
N GLU A 31 8.58 28.56 20.93
CA GLU A 31 7.30 27.91 21.26
C GLU A 31 7.52 26.60 22.03
N LYS A 32 7.04 26.64 23.27
CA LYS A 32 6.96 25.53 24.23
C LYS A 32 6.25 24.31 23.62
N HIS A 33 6.87 23.15 23.71
CA HIS A 33 6.29 21.86 23.36
C HIS A 33 5.02 21.54 24.20
N PRO A 34 3.84 21.30 23.58
CA PRO A 34 2.73 20.64 24.25
C PRO A 34 2.84 19.12 24.08
N GLU A 35 2.58 18.41 25.17
CA GLU A 35 2.57 16.95 25.27
C GLU A 35 1.66 16.27 24.24
N TYR A 36 2.20 15.22 23.60
CA TYR A 36 1.51 14.41 22.60
C TYR A 36 0.60 13.37 23.25
N LYS A 37 -0.72 13.50 23.07
CA LYS A 37 -1.67 12.38 23.20
C LYS A 37 -1.87 11.70 21.85
N ASN A 38 -1.37 10.47 21.73
CA ASN A 38 -1.61 9.58 20.59
C ASN A 38 -3.06 9.11 20.56
N GLY A 39 -3.69 9.19 19.38
CA GLY A 39 -4.99 8.57 19.10
C GLY A 39 -5.98 9.53 18.43
N ILE A 40 -5.80 9.81 17.14
CA ILE A 40 -6.88 10.41 16.34
C ILE A 40 -7.88 9.28 16.03
N SER A 41 -8.88 9.14 16.89
CA SER A 41 -10.17 8.56 16.51
C SER A 41 -11.14 9.71 16.32
N VAL A 42 -11.50 10.02 15.07
CA VAL A 42 -12.57 10.99 14.80
C VAL A 42 -13.89 10.27 15.04
N LYS A 43 -14.44 10.37 16.25
CA LYS A 43 -15.82 9.97 16.53
C LYS A 43 -16.77 10.95 15.85
N PHE A 44 -17.39 10.55 14.75
CA PHE A 44 -18.61 11.21 14.28
C PHE A 44 -19.74 10.86 15.25
N ARG A 45 -20.38 11.88 15.83
CA ARG A 45 -21.67 11.71 16.51
C ARG A 45 -22.66 11.12 15.50
N SER A 46 -23.27 9.99 15.84
CA SER A 46 -24.31 9.36 15.04
C SER A 46 -25.46 10.34 14.81
N ALA A 47 -25.60 10.81 13.57
CA ALA A 47 -26.78 11.56 13.16
C ALA A 47 -27.92 10.55 12.99
N LYS A 48 -29.08 10.83 13.62
CA LYS A 48 -30.28 10.00 13.52
C LYS A 48 -30.68 9.80 12.04
N LYS A 49 -30.92 8.53 11.69
CA LYS A 49 -31.36 7.94 10.41
C LYS A 49 -32.31 8.80 9.55
N GLY A 50 -33.26 9.50 10.16
CA GLY A 50 -34.25 10.33 9.45
C GLY A 50 -33.73 11.63 8.82
N SER A 51 -32.55 12.13 9.23
CA SER A 51 -31.95 13.37 8.66
C SER A 51 -30.98 13.10 7.49
N LEU A 52 -30.48 11.87 7.37
CA LEU A 52 -29.52 11.46 6.34
C LEU A 52 -30.19 11.25 4.97
N GLU A 53 -31.35 10.59 4.89
CA GLU A 53 -32.01 10.25 3.62
C GLU A 53 -32.36 11.46 2.74
N LYS A 54 -32.86 12.56 3.32
CA LYS A 54 -33.16 13.81 2.57
C LYS A 54 -31.91 14.55 2.10
N SER A 55 -30.77 14.37 2.77
CA SER A 55 -29.48 14.98 2.38
C SER A 55 -28.72 14.15 1.33
N LEU A 56 -28.85 12.81 1.38
CA LEU A 56 -28.18 11.85 0.49
C LEU A 56 -28.74 11.85 -0.93
N GLY A 57 -30.04 12.10 -1.10
CA GLY A 57 -30.66 12.30 -2.43
C GLY A 57 -30.11 13.51 -3.20
N LYS A 58 -29.47 14.46 -2.49
CA LYS A 58 -28.85 15.67 -3.07
C LYS A 58 -27.33 15.58 -3.19
N ASN A 59 -26.69 14.59 -2.57
CA ASN A 59 -25.24 14.41 -2.61
C ASN A 59 -24.77 14.13 -4.05
N THR A 60 -24.03 15.06 -4.64
CA THR A 60 -23.65 14.93 -6.06
C THR A 60 -22.71 13.75 -6.31
N TYR A 61 -21.84 13.38 -5.37
CA TYR A 61 -20.94 12.24 -5.50
C TYR A 61 -21.72 10.93 -5.54
N ASN A 62 -22.65 10.74 -4.61
CA ASN A 62 -23.53 9.57 -4.59
C ASN A 62 -24.37 9.48 -5.87
N GLN A 63 -24.94 10.60 -6.33
CA GLN A 63 -25.72 10.62 -7.56
C GLN A 63 -24.90 10.23 -8.79
N ILE A 64 -23.61 10.60 -8.84
CA ILE A 64 -22.69 10.14 -9.89
C ILE A 64 -22.45 8.64 -9.76
N GLY A 65 -22.05 8.15 -8.58
CA GLY A 65 -21.79 6.73 -8.36
C GLY A 65 -22.98 5.84 -8.70
N LEU A 66 -24.20 6.22 -8.27
CA LEU A 66 -25.44 5.53 -8.62
C LEU A 66 -25.67 5.49 -10.14
N PHE A 67 -25.46 6.60 -10.85
CA PHE A 67 -25.59 6.64 -12.31
C PHE A 67 -24.56 5.76 -13.03
N LEU A 68 -23.31 5.75 -12.57
CA LEU A 68 -22.27 4.88 -13.13
C LEU A 68 -22.60 3.41 -12.86
N ALA A 69 -23.08 3.07 -11.66
CA ALA A 69 -23.42 1.71 -11.25
C ALA A 69 -24.69 1.13 -11.91
N GLY A 70 -25.39 1.90 -12.75
CA GLY A 70 -26.68 1.50 -13.32
C GLY A 70 -27.83 1.55 -12.29
N LYS A 71 -27.62 2.17 -11.12
CA LYS A 71 -28.62 2.30 -10.04
C LYS A 71 -29.45 3.58 -10.21
N LYS A 72 -30.62 3.64 -9.59
CA LYS A 72 -31.53 4.80 -9.68
C LYS A 72 -30.84 6.06 -9.14
N SER A 73 -30.78 7.12 -9.95
CA SER A 73 -30.27 8.45 -9.56
C SER A 73 -31.36 9.50 -9.75
N GLU A 74 -31.72 10.20 -8.67
CA GLU A 74 -32.69 11.29 -8.72
C GLU A 74 -32.19 12.47 -9.57
N LYS A 75 -30.89 12.77 -9.50
CA LYS A 75 -30.27 13.85 -10.29
C LYS A 75 -30.27 13.55 -11.80
N TYR A 76 -30.06 12.29 -12.17
CA TYR A 76 -29.89 11.91 -13.58
C TYR A 76 -31.10 11.16 -14.18
N LYS A 77 -32.24 11.12 -13.47
CA LYS A 77 -33.47 10.38 -13.88
C LYS A 77 -33.89 10.59 -15.35
N LYS A 78 -33.78 11.82 -15.87
CA LYS A 78 -34.13 12.13 -17.27
C LYS A 78 -33.18 11.46 -18.27
N ILE A 79 -31.90 11.38 -17.93
CA ILE A 79 -30.86 10.71 -18.73
C ILE A 79 -31.06 9.19 -18.66
N GLN A 80 -31.40 8.68 -17.48
CA GLN A 80 -31.60 7.24 -17.25
C GLN A 80 -32.77 6.63 -18.05
N ARG A 81 -33.73 7.46 -18.50
CA ARG A 81 -34.84 7.03 -19.37
C ARG A 81 -34.42 6.82 -20.84
N LYS A 82 -33.25 7.31 -21.25
CA LYS A 82 -32.79 7.23 -22.65
C LYS A 82 -32.36 5.80 -23.03
N LYS A 83 -32.60 5.42 -24.28
CA LYS A 83 -32.31 4.06 -24.80
C LYS A 83 -30.86 3.61 -24.53
N TYR A 84 -29.87 4.46 -24.83
CA TYR A 84 -28.46 4.13 -24.61
C TYR A 84 -28.12 3.82 -23.15
N TYR A 85 -28.77 4.49 -22.19
CA TYR A 85 -28.53 4.24 -20.77
C TYR A 85 -29.18 2.92 -20.33
N LYS A 86 -30.38 2.60 -20.84
CA LYS A 86 -31.01 1.31 -20.58
C LYS A 86 -30.17 0.15 -21.12
N THR A 87 -29.64 0.27 -22.34
CA THR A 87 -28.71 -0.72 -22.92
C THR A 87 -27.45 -0.88 -22.08
N TYR A 88 -26.82 0.22 -21.66
CA TYR A 88 -25.68 0.19 -20.74
C TYR A 88 -26.01 -0.51 -19.42
N THR A 89 -27.15 -0.18 -18.81
CA THR A 89 -27.57 -0.73 -17.51
C THR A 89 -27.85 -2.22 -17.59
N GLN A 90 -28.41 -2.70 -18.70
CA GLN A 90 -28.58 -4.14 -18.92
C GLN A 90 -27.22 -4.84 -18.94
N ALA A 91 -26.30 -4.39 -19.80
CA ALA A 91 -24.97 -4.99 -19.95
C ALA A 91 -24.16 -5.01 -18.64
N ILE A 92 -24.24 -3.93 -17.85
CA ILE A 92 -23.51 -3.85 -16.58
C ILE A 92 -24.14 -4.74 -15.50
N ASN A 93 -25.46 -4.94 -15.52
CA ASN A 93 -26.13 -5.87 -14.60
C ASN A 93 -25.84 -7.31 -14.97
N ASP A 94 -25.81 -7.65 -16.25
CA ASP A 94 -25.43 -8.99 -16.71
C ASP A 94 -23.99 -9.32 -16.30
N SER A 95 -23.05 -8.40 -16.55
CA SER A 95 -21.66 -8.55 -16.10
C SER A 95 -21.56 -8.66 -14.57
N TRP A 96 -22.32 -7.84 -13.83
CA TRP A 96 -22.32 -7.87 -12.36
C TRP A 96 -22.86 -9.18 -11.79
N ASN A 97 -23.96 -9.71 -12.33
CA ASN A 97 -24.53 -10.98 -11.89
C ASN A 97 -23.55 -12.13 -12.13
N GLN A 98 -22.83 -12.11 -13.25
CA GLN A 98 -21.81 -13.12 -13.55
C GLN A 98 -20.65 -13.10 -12.56
N ILE A 99 -20.05 -11.93 -12.28
CA ILE A 99 -18.95 -11.87 -11.29
C ILE A 99 -19.45 -12.15 -9.87
N THR A 100 -20.68 -11.75 -9.53
CA THR A 100 -21.26 -12.04 -8.21
C THR A 100 -21.35 -13.55 -7.99
N ALA A 101 -21.97 -14.28 -8.92
CA ALA A 101 -22.15 -15.72 -8.82
C ALA A 101 -20.83 -16.50 -8.91
N LYS A 102 -19.91 -16.09 -9.81
CA LYS A 102 -18.66 -16.84 -10.06
C LYS A 102 -17.56 -16.54 -9.05
N ASN A 103 -17.53 -15.34 -8.47
CA ASN A 103 -16.43 -14.89 -7.63
C ASN A 103 -16.91 -14.38 -6.27
N LEU A 104 -17.77 -13.35 -6.23
CA LEU A 104 -18.02 -12.63 -4.96
C LEU A 104 -18.74 -13.50 -3.92
N GLU A 105 -19.69 -14.32 -4.34
CA GLU A 105 -20.38 -15.27 -3.44
C GLU A 105 -19.42 -16.34 -2.92
N GLU A 106 -18.53 -16.85 -3.77
CA GLU A 106 -17.51 -17.84 -3.39
C GLU A 106 -16.43 -17.24 -2.47
N ILE A 107 -16.03 -15.99 -2.70
CA ILE A 107 -15.15 -15.25 -1.79
C ILE A 107 -15.85 -15.06 -0.44
N ASN A 108 -17.13 -14.70 -0.42
CA ASN A 108 -17.88 -14.55 0.83
C ASN A 108 -17.99 -15.89 1.60
N LYS A 109 -18.24 -17.01 0.91
CA LYS A 109 -18.22 -18.35 1.52
C LYS A 109 -16.85 -18.69 2.09
N TRP A 110 -15.79 -18.49 1.32
CA TRP A 110 -14.41 -18.72 1.75
C TRP A 110 -14.06 -17.85 2.96
N ASN A 111 -14.38 -16.55 2.90
CA ASN A 111 -14.18 -15.63 4.01
C ASN A 111 -14.92 -16.09 5.27
N ASN A 112 -16.16 -16.55 5.12
CA ASN A 112 -16.95 -17.02 6.25
C ASN A 112 -16.29 -18.21 6.97
N LEU A 113 -15.65 -19.10 6.21
CA LEU A 113 -14.97 -20.30 6.71
C LEU A 113 -13.59 -20.01 7.34
N TYR A 114 -12.76 -19.20 6.68
CA TYR A 114 -11.34 -19.06 7.02
C TYR A 114 -10.97 -17.71 7.66
N PHE A 115 -11.81 -16.69 7.51
CA PHE A 115 -11.55 -15.30 7.91
C PHE A 115 -12.33 -14.89 9.17
N SER A 116 -13.59 -15.30 9.31
CA SER A 116 -14.47 -14.88 10.43
C SER A 116 -14.06 -15.43 11.80
N SER A 117 -13.26 -16.50 11.84
CA SER A 117 -12.75 -17.10 13.08
C SER A 117 -11.45 -16.40 13.52
N GLY A 118 -11.55 -15.11 13.88
CA GLY A 118 -10.51 -14.41 14.66
C GLY A 118 -9.71 -13.32 13.96
N ILE A 119 -10.05 -12.93 12.73
CA ILE A 119 -9.47 -11.75 12.08
C ILE A 119 -10.25 -10.51 12.47
N LYS A 120 -9.56 -9.51 13.06
CA LYS A 120 -10.14 -8.17 13.29
C LYS A 120 -10.09 -7.37 11.98
N ASP A 121 -11.00 -7.71 11.07
CA ASP A 121 -11.06 -7.15 9.72
C ASP A 121 -11.52 -5.68 9.70
N SER A 122 -12.00 -5.12 10.82
CA SER A 122 -12.20 -3.67 10.98
C SER A 122 -10.92 -2.83 10.98
N SER A 123 -9.76 -3.47 11.17
CA SER A 123 -8.48 -2.77 11.08
C SER A 123 -8.24 -2.19 9.68
N THR A 124 -7.36 -1.19 9.59
CA THR A 124 -6.94 -0.63 8.30
C THR A 124 -6.49 -1.72 7.31
N LEU A 125 -6.99 -1.67 6.08
CA LEU A 125 -6.49 -2.46 4.96
C LEU A 125 -5.45 -1.64 4.17
N PHE A 126 -4.23 -2.14 4.06
CA PHE A 126 -3.23 -1.63 3.12
C PHE A 126 -3.16 -2.53 1.90
N TYR A 127 -3.43 -1.98 0.72
CA TYR A 127 -3.44 -2.69 -0.55
C TYR A 127 -2.51 -1.97 -1.54
N PRO A 128 -1.20 -2.21 -1.46
CA PRO A 128 -0.26 -1.63 -2.41
C PRO A 128 -0.39 -2.34 -3.77
N PHE A 129 -0.05 -1.61 -4.83
CA PHE A 129 -0.14 -2.09 -6.22
C PHE A 129 -1.56 -2.47 -6.65
N SER A 130 -2.58 -1.86 -6.03
CA SER A 130 -3.99 -2.24 -6.18
C SER A 130 -4.63 -1.77 -7.48
N GLY A 131 -4.13 -0.66 -8.04
CA GLY A 131 -4.90 0.14 -8.98
C GLY A 131 -6.26 0.54 -8.40
N PRO A 132 -7.34 0.61 -9.21
CA PRO A 132 -8.69 0.98 -8.76
C PRO A 132 -9.48 -0.18 -8.10
N ASP A 133 -8.81 -1.24 -7.63
CA ASP A 133 -9.47 -2.47 -7.20
C ASP A 133 -10.12 -2.38 -5.80
N PHE A 134 -11.20 -1.61 -5.72
CA PHE A 134 -12.07 -1.63 -4.55
C PHE A 134 -12.90 -2.91 -4.46
N LEU A 135 -13.21 -3.54 -5.60
CA LEU A 135 -14.10 -4.71 -5.64
C LEU A 135 -13.58 -5.85 -4.77
N TYR A 136 -12.32 -6.27 -4.98
CA TYR A 136 -11.76 -7.37 -4.19
C TYR A 136 -11.30 -6.91 -2.80
N ALA A 137 -10.96 -5.63 -2.62
CA ALA A 137 -10.71 -5.07 -1.30
C ALA A 137 -11.95 -5.19 -0.40
N ASP A 138 -13.13 -4.81 -0.92
CA ASP A 138 -14.42 -4.93 -0.24
C ASP A 138 -14.86 -6.39 -0.10
N ALA A 139 -14.63 -7.24 -1.11
CA ALA A 139 -15.00 -8.65 -1.04
C ALA A 139 -14.22 -9.41 0.04
N PHE A 140 -12.90 -9.20 0.14
CA PHE A 140 -12.06 -9.89 1.13
C PHE A 140 -12.06 -9.23 2.51
N PHE A 141 -12.13 -7.90 2.58
CA PHE A 141 -12.10 -7.14 3.83
C PHE A 141 -13.32 -6.20 3.91
N PRO A 142 -14.54 -6.74 3.94
CA PRO A 142 -15.76 -5.94 3.88
C PRO A 142 -15.94 -5.04 5.09
N ASN A 143 -15.31 -5.33 6.24
CA ASN A 143 -15.50 -4.54 7.46
C ASN A 143 -14.38 -3.53 7.77
N ALA A 144 -13.35 -3.40 6.93
CA ALA A 144 -12.25 -2.47 7.19
C ALA A 144 -12.74 -1.03 7.36
N ASP A 145 -12.31 -0.36 8.43
CA ASP A 145 -12.64 1.04 8.71
C ASP A 145 -12.01 1.98 7.67
N SER A 146 -10.85 1.59 7.15
CA SER A 146 -10.08 2.35 6.19
C SER A 146 -9.37 1.47 5.17
N TYR A 147 -9.46 1.83 3.90
CA TYR A 147 -8.79 1.20 2.77
C TYR A 147 -7.71 2.14 2.25
N PHE A 148 -6.44 1.75 2.29
CA PHE A 148 -5.33 2.48 1.70
C PHE A 148 -4.81 1.74 0.47
N LEU A 149 -5.23 2.23 -0.69
CA LEU A 149 -4.84 1.73 -1.99
C LEU A 149 -3.68 2.57 -2.54
N VAL A 150 -2.70 1.91 -3.17
CA VAL A 150 -1.60 2.59 -3.85
C VAL A 150 -1.45 2.00 -5.24
N GLY A 151 -1.41 2.85 -6.27
CA GLY A 151 -1.20 2.44 -7.66
C GLY A 151 -0.42 3.52 -8.40
N LEU A 152 -0.23 3.36 -9.72
CA LEU A 152 0.47 4.35 -10.55
C LEU A 152 -0.51 5.22 -11.37
N GLU A 153 -1.78 4.84 -11.38
CA GLU A 153 -2.79 5.45 -12.24
C GLU A 153 -3.22 6.81 -11.72
N ASN A 154 -3.45 7.76 -12.63
CA ASN A 154 -3.92 9.09 -12.25
C ASN A 154 -5.28 9.00 -11.52
N PRO A 155 -5.50 9.76 -10.43
CA PRO A 155 -6.80 9.90 -9.79
C PRO A 155 -7.94 10.24 -10.76
N GLY A 156 -7.67 11.09 -11.76
CA GLY A 156 -8.65 11.52 -12.76
C GLY A 156 -9.62 12.60 -12.24
N LYS A 157 -10.61 12.98 -13.05
CA LYS A 157 -11.57 14.05 -12.72
C LYS A 157 -12.98 13.48 -12.60
N LEU A 158 -13.78 14.02 -11.68
CA LEU A 158 -15.19 13.65 -11.58
C LEU A 158 -15.92 13.93 -12.90
N PRO A 159 -16.72 12.97 -13.41
CA PRO A 159 -17.38 13.14 -14.70
C PRO A 159 -18.51 14.16 -14.60
N ASN A 160 -18.52 15.16 -15.48
CA ASN A 160 -19.62 16.12 -15.57
C ASN A 160 -20.77 15.60 -16.45
N ILE A 161 -21.49 14.61 -15.93
CA ILE A 161 -22.58 13.90 -16.64
C ILE A 161 -23.64 14.87 -17.20
N ALA A 162 -23.98 15.91 -16.44
CA ALA A 162 -25.00 16.89 -16.83
C ALA A 162 -24.58 17.72 -18.05
N LYS A 163 -23.30 18.13 -18.13
CA LYS A 163 -22.79 18.94 -19.25
C LYS A 163 -22.46 18.14 -20.51
N MET A 164 -22.22 16.83 -20.40
CA MET A 164 -21.96 15.99 -21.58
C MET A 164 -23.20 15.90 -22.47
N GLY A 165 -23.06 15.99 -23.80
CA GLY A 165 -24.15 15.69 -24.75
C GLY A 165 -24.46 14.18 -24.81
N ASN A 166 -25.64 13.80 -25.35
CA ASN A 166 -26.08 12.39 -25.36
C ASN A 166 -25.08 11.43 -26.03
N LYS A 167 -24.53 11.79 -27.20
CA LYS A 167 -23.53 10.98 -27.91
C LYS A 167 -22.27 10.77 -27.06
N LYS A 168 -21.80 11.84 -26.41
CA LYS A 168 -20.62 11.81 -25.53
C LYS A 168 -20.87 10.96 -24.27
N ARG A 169 -22.05 11.08 -23.65
CA ARG A 169 -22.45 10.23 -22.51
C ARG A 169 -22.50 8.74 -22.89
N ALA A 170 -23.09 8.41 -24.03
CA ALA A 170 -23.16 7.03 -24.50
C ALA A 170 -21.75 6.44 -24.74
N ALA A 171 -20.87 7.20 -25.38
CA ALA A 171 -19.47 6.79 -25.59
C ALA A 171 -18.72 6.62 -24.26
N TYR A 172 -18.88 7.54 -23.31
CA TYR A 172 -18.28 7.45 -21.97
C TYR A 172 -18.74 6.19 -21.23
N LEU A 173 -20.05 5.92 -21.20
CA LEU A 173 -20.61 4.72 -20.54
C LEU A 173 -20.14 3.42 -21.20
N HIS A 174 -20.05 3.40 -22.53
CA HIS A 174 -19.50 2.25 -23.25
C HIS A 174 -18.03 1.99 -22.88
N LYS A 175 -17.20 3.04 -22.79
CA LYS A 175 -15.80 2.92 -22.35
C LYS A 175 -15.69 2.47 -20.90
N LEU A 176 -16.54 2.99 -20.01
CA LEU A 176 -16.58 2.54 -18.62
C LEU A 176 -16.90 1.04 -18.55
N LEU A 177 -17.96 0.57 -19.23
CA LEU A 177 -18.29 -0.85 -19.31
C LEU A 177 -17.09 -1.68 -19.84
N HIS A 178 -16.47 -1.22 -20.93
CA HIS A 178 -15.30 -1.88 -21.49
C HIS A 178 -14.14 -1.98 -20.50
N SER A 179 -13.87 -0.92 -19.73
CA SER A 179 -12.76 -0.91 -18.75
C SER A 179 -12.90 -1.94 -17.63
N LEU A 180 -14.13 -2.37 -17.33
CA LEU A 180 -14.44 -3.32 -16.26
C LEU A 180 -14.29 -4.79 -16.69
N ARG A 181 -14.13 -5.06 -18.00
CA ARG A 181 -14.16 -6.44 -18.53
C ARG A 181 -13.13 -7.38 -17.88
N TYR A 182 -11.87 -6.95 -17.76
CA TYR A 182 -10.79 -7.82 -17.27
C TYR A 182 -10.88 -8.08 -15.78
N ILE A 183 -11.15 -7.06 -14.98
CA ILE A 183 -11.33 -7.25 -13.54
C ILE A 183 -12.55 -8.13 -13.25
N ASN A 184 -13.60 -8.02 -14.08
CA ASN A 184 -14.83 -8.81 -13.94
C ASN A 184 -14.68 -10.26 -14.44
N GLU A 185 -13.83 -10.51 -15.45
CA GLU A 185 -13.64 -11.85 -16.05
C GLU A 185 -12.44 -12.62 -15.48
N ALA A 186 -11.34 -11.92 -15.20
CA ALA A 186 -10.04 -12.46 -14.83
C ALA A 186 -9.64 -12.20 -13.37
N GLY A 187 -10.29 -11.24 -12.71
CA GLY A 187 -10.00 -10.88 -11.33
C GLY A 187 -8.81 -9.91 -11.14
N TYR A 188 -8.30 -9.28 -12.21
CA TYR A 188 -7.26 -8.24 -12.11
C TYR A 188 -7.33 -7.24 -13.27
N PHE A 189 -6.71 -6.07 -13.07
CA PHE A 189 -6.45 -5.08 -14.13
C PHE A 189 -5.09 -5.31 -14.77
N THR A 190 -4.92 -4.94 -16.04
CA THR A 190 -3.60 -4.88 -16.67
C THR A 190 -3.19 -3.44 -16.96
N THR A 191 -1.93 -3.10 -16.67
CA THR A 191 -1.39 -1.74 -16.87
C THR A 191 -1.60 -1.24 -18.30
N LYS A 192 -1.29 -2.08 -19.30
CA LYS A 192 -1.46 -1.75 -20.73
C LYS A 192 -2.91 -1.37 -21.06
N GLN A 193 -3.86 -2.10 -20.49
CA GLN A 193 -5.27 -1.83 -20.69
C GLN A 193 -5.70 -0.55 -19.96
N MET A 194 -5.32 -0.37 -18.70
CA MET A 194 -5.65 0.85 -17.94
C MET A 194 -5.08 2.11 -18.61
N MET A 195 -3.85 2.05 -19.14
CA MET A 195 -3.28 3.15 -19.93
C MET A 195 -4.13 3.50 -21.15
N THR A 196 -4.71 2.49 -21.82
CA THR A 196 -5.56 2.71 -22.99
C THR A 196 -6.94 3.22 -22.60
N ASP A 197 -7.55 2.61 -21.58
CA ASP A 197 -8.89 2.96 -21.10
C ASP A 197 -8.91 4.37 -20.49
N PHE A 198 -7.82 4.78 -19.80
CA PHE A 198 -7.70 6.09 -19.15
C PHE A 198 -7.14 7.21 -20.03
N ALA A 199 -6.85 6.94 -21.31
CA ALA A 199 -6.40 7.97 -22.25
C ALA A 199 -7.53 8.94 -22.70
N ASP A 200 -8.80 8.61 -22.43
CA ASP A 200 -9.92 9.49 -22.76
C ASP A 200 -10.06 10.65 -21.78
N SER A 201 -10.31 11.87 -22.28
CA SER A 201 -10.51 13.06 -21.42
C SER A 201 -11.63 12.95 -20.38
N ASN A 202 -12.61 12.05 -20.55
CA ASN A 202 -13.76 11.87 -19.67
C ASN A 202 -13.68 10.62 -18.80
N LEU A 203 -12.96 9.58 -19.24
CA LEU A 203 -12.58 8.43 -18.43
C LEU A 203 -11.06 8.52 -18.25
N ASN A 204 -10.62 9.39 -17.36
CA ASN A 204 -9.24 9.86 -17.30
C ASN A 204 -8.50 9.47 -16.01
N GLY A 205 -8.92 8.39 -15.36
CA GLY A 205 -8.31 7.93 -14.12
C GLY A 205 -9.18 6.98 -13.31
N ILE A 206 -8.71 6.65 -12.12
CA ILE A 206 -9.30 5.61 -11.26
C ILE A 206 -10.61 6.02 -10.58
N ILE A 207 -10.88 7.32 -10.40
CA ILE A 207 -12.07 7.79 -9.67
C ILE A 207 -13.37 7.25 -10.27
N HIS A 208 -13.44 7.08 -11.60
CA HIS A 208 -14.61 6.57 -12.29
C HIS A 208 -14.96 5.13 -11.88
N LEU A 209 -13.94 4.29 -11.71
CA LEU A 209 -14.09 2.88 -11.34
C LEU A 209 -14.33 2.74 -9.83
N LEU A 210 -13.69 3.56 -9.00
CA LEU A 210 -13.96 3.57 -7.56
C LEU A 210 -15.41 3.96 -7.26
N LEU A 211 -15.92 5.04 -7.90
CA LEU A 211 -17.33 5.43 -7.75
C LEU A 211 -18.28 4.34 -8.24
N PHE A 212 -17.94 3.69 -9.35
CA PHE A 212 -18.70 2.55 -9.86
C PHE A 212 -18.78 1.43 -8.82
N TYR A 213 -17.63 0.92 -8.34
CA TYR A 213 -17.60 -0.25 -7.47
C TYR A 213 -18.14 0.03 -6.07
N ILE A 214 -17.81 1.16 -5.46
CA ILE A 214 -18.36 1.57 -4.15
C ILE A 214 -19.89 1.59 -4.22
N SER A 215 -20.46 2.24 -5.24
CA SER A 215 -21.91 2.24 -5.43
C SER A 215 -22.46 0.87 -5.80
N LYS A 216 -21.76 0.07 -6.62
CA LYS A 216 -22.25 -1.24 -7.08
C LYS A 216 -22.32 -2.26 -5.95
N THR A 217 -21.34 -2.27 -5.03
CA THR A 217 -21.32 -3.14 -3.84
C THR A 217 -22.28 -2.71 -2.72
N GLY A 218 -23.08 -1.65 -2.95
CA GLY A 218 -24.16 -1.27 -2.05
C GLY A 218 -23.78 -0.21 -1.02
N HIS A 219 -22.67 0.49 -1.23
CA HIS A 219 -22.28 1.60 -0.39
C HIS A 219 -22.80 2.93 -0.93
N THR A 220 -23.06 3.84 0.01
CA THR A 220 -23.49 5.22 -0.25
C THR A 220 -22.31 6.16 -0.05
N LEU A 221 -21.95 6.89 -1.11
CA LEU A 221 -20.86 7.88 -1.10
C LEU A 221 -21.30 9.14 -0.34
N THR A 222 -20.43 9.67 0.52
CA THR A 222 -20.72 10.88 1.31
C THR A 222 -19.81 12.04 0.95
N GLU A 223 -18.51 11.81 0.81
CA GLU A 223 -17.55 12.87 0.55
C GLU A 223 -16.40 12.38 -0.33
N ILE A 224 -15.87 13.29 -1.15
CA ILE A 224 -14.64 13.09 -1.91
C ILE A 224 -13.80 14.35 -1.75
N SER A 225 -12.56 14.19 -1.31
CA SER A 225 -11.58 15.25 -1.16
C SER A 225 -10.24 14.85 -1.77
N SER A 226 -9.44 15.83 -2.16
CA SER A 226 -8.03 15.59 -2.50
C SER A 226 -7.20 15.58 -1.23
N VAL A 227 -6.16 14.76 -1.19
CA VAL A 227 -5.27 14.66 -0.02
C VAL A 227 -3.82 14.79 -0.45
N VAL A 228 -2.98 15.35 0.41
CA VAL A 228 -1.53 15.43 0.22
C VAL A 228 -0.84 14.89 1.46
N VAL A 229 0.25 14.16 1.29
CA VAL A 229 1.13 13.80 2.39
C VAL A 229 2.26 14.82 2.45
N ASP A 230 2.43 15.48 3.59
CA ASP A 230 3.54 16.41 3.78
C ASP A 230 4.85 15.70 4.17
N ASP A 231 5.94 16.46 4.22
CA ASP A 231 7.28 15.94 4.50
C ASP A 231 7.43 15.29 5.89
N TYR A 232 6.46 15.52 6.79
CA TYR A 232 6.41 14.92 8.12
C TYR A 232 5.48 13.69 8.19
N GLY A 233 4.95 13.26 7.04
CA GLY A 233 4.04 12.12 6.94
C GLY A 233 2.63 12.38 7.42
N LYS A 234 2.19 13.66 7.48
CA LYS A 234 0.80 14.00 7.82
C LYS A 234 -0.05 14.17 6.56
N ILE A 235 -1.27 13.64 6.61
CA ILE A 235 -2.28 13.88 5.58
C ILE A 235 -2.89 15.27 5.77
N LYS A 236 -2.92 16.05 4.69
CA LYS A 236 -3.65 17.32 4.58
C LYS A 236 -4.76 17.17 3.55
N GLU A 237 -6.00 17.39 3.98
CA GLU A 237 -7.18 17.32 3.11
C GLU A 237 -7.52 18.67 2.49
N LYS A 238 -7.81 18.67 1.19
CA LYS A 238 -8.34 19.81 0.44
C LYS A 238 -9.81 19.54 0.14
N LYS A 239 -10.71 20.25 0.84
CA LYS A 239 -12.18 20.03 0.82
C LYS A 239 -12.82 20.20 -0.56
N ASN A 240 -12.21 20.99 -1.44
CA ASN A 240 -12.62 21.06 -2.83
C ASN A 240 -11.81 20.04 -3.63
N PHE A 241 -12.47 18.98 -4.10
CA PHE A 241 -11.83 17.99 -4.97
C PHE A 241 -11.24 18.70 -6.20
N GLN A 242 -9.92 18.80 -6.20
CA GLN A 242 -9.11 19.34 -7.28
C GLN A 242 -7.93 18.38 -7.41
N VAL A 243 -7.83 17.70 -8.55
CA VAL A 243 -6.65 16.90 -8.82
C VAL A 243 -5.59 17.85 -9.33
N GLU A 244 -4.69 18.22 -8.43
CA GLU A 244 -3.45 18.93 -8.75
C GLU A 244 -2.44 17.91 -9.28
N ASP A 245 -1.73 18.25 -10.36
CA ASP A 245 -0.81 17.34 -11.10
C ASP A 245 0.47 16.94 -10.33
N LYS A 246 0.59 17.25 -9.03
CA LYS A 246 1.79 16.93 -8.23
C LYS A 246 1.62 15.63 -7.45
N ASN A 247 2.67 14.82 -7.35
CA ASN A 247 2.73 13.63 -6.49
C ASN A 247 3.59 13.91 -5.24
N PRO A 248 3.29 13.32 -4.06
CA PRO A 248 2.15 12.43 -3.77
C PRO A 248 0.86 13.20 -3.38
N ASN A 249 -0.03 13.43 -4.34
CA ASN A 249 -1.41 13.85 -4.09
C ASN A 249 -2.34 12.66 -4.33
N GLY A 250 -3.12 12.30 -3.32
CA GLY A 250 -4.12 11.24 -3.39
C GLY A 250 -5.55 11.76 -3.39
N ILE A 251 -6.46 10.83 -3.26
CA ILE A 251 -7.89 11.08 -3.06
C ILE A 251 -8.36 10.37 -1.80
N LYS A 252 -9.33 10.97 -1.13
CA LYS A 252 -10.06 10.37 -0.03
C LYS A 252 -11.53 10.28 -0.42
N ILE A 253 -12.13 9.10 -0.27
CA ILE A 253 -13.55 8.84 -0.50
C ILE A 253 -14.16 8.31 0.79
N SER A 254 -15.13 9.04 1.33
CA SER A 254 -15.93 8.60 2.48
C SER A 254 -17.22 7.96 1.99
N PHE A 255 -17.60 6.83 2.58
CA PHE A 255 -18.81 6.09 2.25
C PHE A 255 -19.30 5.28 3.44
N PHE A 256 -20.53 4.78 3.40
CA PHE A 256 -21.05 3.86 4.41
C PHE A 256 -21.96 2.82 3.77
N LYS A 257 -22.21 1.72 4.48
CA LYS A 257 -23.23 0.74 4.10
C LYS A 257 -24.48 1.00 4.92
N GLU A 258 -25.65 1.04 4.28
CA GLU A 258 -26.93 1.33 4.96
C GLU A 258 -27.22 0.37 6.13
N SER A 259 -26.67 -0.85 6.07
CA SER A 259 -26.82 -1.86 7.12
C SER A 259 -26.01 -1.59 8.40
N SER A 260 -24.93 -0.81 8.34
CA SER A 260 -24.06 -0.55 9.51
C SER A 260 -24.05 0.92 9.97
N GLU A 261 -24.45 1.88 9.13
CA GLU A 261 -24.36 3.33 9.39
C GLU A 261 -22.94 3.85 9.74
N GLU A 262 -21.93 2.98 9.77
CA GLU A 262 -20.52 3.30 10.01
C GLU A 262 -19.86 3.87 8.75
N ILE A 263 -19.25 5.05 8.91
CA ILE A 263 -18.49 5.70 7.84
C ILE A 263 -17.13 5.02 7.71
N LYS A 264 -16.86 4.53 6.51
CA LYS A 264 -15.58 4.00 6.05
C LYS A 264 -14.90 5.00 5.14
N THR A 265 -13.58 4.87 5.04
CA THR A 265 -12.77 5.74 4.19
C THR A 265 -11.90 4.94 3.24
N LEU A 266 -11.84 5.33 1.97
CA LEU A 266 -10.83 4.87 1.03
C LEU A 266 -9.88 6.01 0.69
N TYR A 267 -8.59 5.75 0.82
CA TYR A 267 -7.51 6.56 0.30
C TYR A 267 -6.90 5.87 -0.90
N TYR A 268 -6.67 6.62 -1.98
CA TYR A 268 -5.87 6.16 -3.11
C TYR A 268 -4.73 7.13 -3.36
N PHE A 269 -3.51 6.62 -3.47
CA PHE A 269 -2.32 7.40 -3.81
C PHE A 269 -1.69 6.91 -5.13
N PRO A 270 -1.52 7.79 -6.13
CA PRO A 270 -0.79 7.51 -7.36
C PRO A 270 0.73 7.61 -7.14
N PHE A 271 1.33 6.59 -6.52
CA PHE A 271 2.72 6.64 -6.06
C PHE A 271 3.51 5.37 -6.39
N ASP A 272 4.73 5.54 -6.91
CA ASP A 272 5.67 4.44 -7.09
C ASP A 272 6.31 4.05 -5.76
N LEU A 273 6.07 2.83 -5.31
CA LEU A 273 6.57 2.31 -4.03
C LEU A 273 7.99 1.72 -4.13
N SER A 274 8.71 1.99 -5.21
CA SER A 274 10.13 1.61 -5.33
C SER A 274 10.97 2.23 -4.20
N ASP A 275 12.02 1.52 -3.80
CA ASP A 275 12.98 1.93 -2.78
C ASP A 275 13.59 3.29 -3.10
N GLU A 276 13.84 3.58 -4.38
CA GLU A 276 14.34 4.87 -4.86
C GLU A 276 13.32 5.99 -4.59
N ASN A 277 12.10 5.84 -5.09
CA ASN A 277 11.08 6.87 -4.96
C ASN A 277 10.62 7.08 -3.51
N LEU A 278 10.60 6.02 -2.68
CA LEU A 278 10.32 6.14 -1.24
C LEU A 278 11.42 6.88 -0.48
N LYS A 279 12.69 6.77 -0.88
CA LYS A 279 13.80 7.52 -0.28
C LYS A 279 13.74 9.00 -0.64
N ASP A 280 13.33 9.32 -1.87
CA ASP A 280 13.18 10.70 -2.32
C ASP A 280 11.94 11.38 -1.75
N ASN A 281 10.93 10.60 -1.30
CA ASN A 281 9.69 11.09 -0.71
C ASN A 281 9.52 10.56 0.73
N ILE A 282 10.43 10.95 1.62
CA ILE A 282 10.48 10.43 3.00
C ILE A 282 9.18 10.66 3.78
N GLY A 283 8.48 11.76 3.53
CA GLY A 283 7.16 12.03 4.14
C GLY A 283 6.15 10.94 3.82
N PHE A 284 6.14 10.42 2.59
CA PHE A 284 5.26 9.31 2.21
C PHE A 284 5.65 8.00 2.92
N LEU A 285 6.94 7.71 3.05
CA LEU A 285 7.41 6.55 3.82
C LEU A 285 7.06 6.68 5.32
N MET A 286 7.18 7.87 5.90
CA MET A 286 6.76 8.15 7.27
C MET A 286 5.26 7.94 7.45
N PHE A 287 4.47 8.42 6.49
CA PHE A 287 3.03 8.20 6.47
C PHE A 287 2.67 6.71 6.42
N LEU A 288 3.25 5.94 5.50
CA LEU A 288 3.02 4.48 5.43
C LEU A 288 3.42 3.79 6.75
N SER A 289 4.50 4.25 7.37
CA SER A 289 4.95 3.75 8.67
C SER A 289 3.99 4.11 9.81
N SER A 290 3.31 5.26 9.73
CA SER A 290 2.36 5.73 10.74
C SER A 290 1.05 4.96 10.78
N LEU A 291 0.73 4.18 9.73
CA LEU A 291 -0.48 3.35 9.67
C LEU A 291 -0.56 2.31 10.80
N GLY A 292 0.56 2.00 11.46
CA GLY A 292 0.59 1.08 12.59
C GLY A 292 0.22 -0.36 12.20
N GLN A 293 -0.37 -1.10 13.15
CA GLN A 293 -0.81 -2.48 12.90
C GLN A 293 -2.00 -2.49 11.93
N LYS A 294 -1.89 -3.28 10.85
CA LYS A 294 -2.86 -3.29 9.75
C LYS A 294 -3.05 -4.68 9.14
N ASN A 295 -4.01 -4.81 8.25
CA ASN A 295 -4.14 -5.94 7.34
C ASN A 295 -3.51 -5.56 6.00
N THR A 296 -2.97 -6.54 5.27
CA THR A 296 -2.45 -6.32 3.92
C THR A 296 -3.08 -7.27 2.92
N PHE A 297 -3.46 -6.73 1.77
CA PHE A 297 -3.88 -7.50 0.61
C PHE A 297 -2.91 -7.25 -0.54
N LEU A 298 -2.49 -8.31 -1.22
CA LEU A 298 -1.64 -8.25 -2.40
C LEU A 298 -2.23 -9.15 -3.47
N LYS A 299 -2.45 -8.63 -4.67
CA LYS A 299 -3.01 -9.42 -5.76
C LYS A 299 -2.48 -8.94 -7.08
N SER A 300 -1.97 -9.87 -7.88
CA SER A 300 -1.42 -9.59 -9.22
C SER A 300 -0.42 -8.42 -9.17
N ALA A 301 0.48 -8.47 -8.17
CA ALA A 301 1.46 -7.43 -7.87
C ALA A 301 2.74 -7.54 -8.74
N SER A 302 2.63 -8.16 -9.92
CA SER A 302 3.73 -8.31 -10.88
C SER A 302 5.03 -8.92 -10.33
N TYR A 303 4.94 -9.66 -9.21
CA TYR A 303 6.09 -10.25 -8.49
C TYR A 303 7.17 -9.24 -8.07
N ILE A 304 6.88 -7.93 -8.06
CA ILE A 304 7.89 -6.90 -7.76
C ILE A 304 8.41 -6.95 -6.33
N LEU A 305 7.62 -7.52 -5.40
CA LEU A 305 8.05 -7.78 -4.03
C LEU A 305 9.03 -8.96 -3.92
N HIS A 306 9.36 -9.65 -5.02
CA HIS A 306 10.46 -10.60 -5.08
C HIS A 306 11.81 -9.90 -5.26
N ASP A 307 11.80 -8.71 -5.87
CA ASP A 307 13.01 -7.95 -6.20
C ASP A 307 13.44 -7.06 -5.02
N ASP A 308 14.71 -6.63 -4.99
CA ASP A 308 15.25 -5.80 -3.92
C ASP A 308 14.91 -4.31 -4.06
N ASP A 309 14.46 -3.89 -5.25
CA ASP A 309 14.03 -2.52 -5.53
C ASP A 309 12.72 -2.14 -4.82
N PHE A 310 12.04 -3.09 -4.17
CA PHE A 310 10.83 -2.86 -3.37
C PHE A 310 10.96 -3.39 -1.93
N ARG A 311 12.20 -3.50 -1.44
CA ARG A 311 12.49 -4.04 -0.11
C ARG A 311 11.88 -3.19 1.01
N LEU A 312 11.91 -1.86 0.93
CA LEU A 312 11.37 -0.98 1.99
C LEU A 312 9.88 -1.23 2.22
N VAL A 313 9.08 -1.30 1.16
CA VAL A 313 7.65 -1.60 1.27
C VAL A 313 7.41 -3.05 1.71
N ARG A 314 8.21 -4.02 1.23
CA ARG A 314 8.16 -5.42 1.68
C ARG A 314 8.38 -5.52 3.19
N GLU A 315 9.44 -4.91 3.72
CA GLU A 315 9.75 -4.91 5.16
C GLU A 315 8.68 -4.19 5.97
N LEU A 316 8.12 -3.09 5.44
CA LEU A 316 7.02 -2.39 6.10
C LEU A 316 5.77 -3.27 6.23
N ILE A 317 5.44 -4.05 5.21
CA ILE A 317 4.35 -5.04 5.24
C ILE A 317 4.66 -6.10 6.30
N LEU A 318 5.81 -6.77 6.22
CA LEU A 318 6.19 -7.84 7.16
C LEU A 318 6.24 -7.37 8.62
N LYS A 319 6.64 -6.12 8.86
CA LYS A 319 6.72 -5.55 10.21
C LYS A 319 5.33 -5.25 10.79
N GLN A 320 4.43 -4.70 9.99
CA GLN A 320 3.20 -4.06 10.50
C GLN A 320 1.93 -4.85 10.25
N SER A 321 1.96 -5.84 9.36
CA SER A 321 0.74 -6.56 8.97
C SER A 321 0.45 -7.71 9.92
N LYS A 322 -0.72 -7.68 10.55
CA LYS A 322 -1.22 -8.79 11.38
C LYS A 322 -1.64 -9.97 10.52
N TYR A 323 -2.31 -9.65 9.41
CA TYR A 323 -2.72 -10.59 8.39
C TYR A 323 -2.24 -10.10 7.03
N ILE A 324 -1.68 -11.01 6.22
CA ILE A 324 -1.38 -10.78 4.82
C ILE A 324 -2.16 -11.82 4.02
N LEU A 325 -3.07 -11.35 3.18
CA LEU A 325 -3.76 -12.17 2.19
C LEU A 325 -3.14 -11.88 0.83
N GLN A 326 -2.66 -12.91 0.12
CA GLN A 326 -2.03 -12.69 -1.17
C GLN A 326 -2.15 -13.87 -2.14
N ASP A 327 -2.07 -13.58 -3.44
CA ASP A 327 -1.69 -14.60 -4.42
C ASP A 327 -0.15 -14.80 -4.43
N ASP A 328 0.34 -15.68 -5.31
CA ASP A 328 1.75 -16.01 -5.42
C ASP A 328 2.63 -14.87 -5.95
N SER A 329 2.02 -13.79 -6.45
CA SER A 329 2.74 -12.62 -6.96
C SER A 329 3.06 -11.57 -5.90
N GLY A 330 2.63 -11.78 -4.65
CA GLY A 330 2.94 -10.94 -3.50
C GLY A 330 4.35 -11.14 -2.96
N ILE A 331 4.50 -11.21 -1.64
CA ILE A 331 5.79 -11.49 -0.98
C ILE A 331 6.15 -12.97 -1.19
N PRO A 332 7.42 -13.32 -1.52
CA PRO A 332 7.82 -14.72 -1.63
C PRO A 332 7.41 -15.57 -0.43
N TYR A 333 6.87 -16.76 -0.69
CA TYR A 333 6.39 -17.70 0.32
C TYR A 333 7.47 -18.04 1.37
N SER A 334 8.71 -18.24 0.92
CA SER A 334 9.85 -18.48 1.80
C SER A 334 10.13 -17.30 2.74
N ILE A 335 10.00 -16.05 2.25
CA ILE A 335 10.17 -14.84 3.07
C ILE A 335 9.07 -14.75 4.11
N LEU A 336 7.80 -15.01 3.74
CA LEU A 336 6.69 -15.02 4.72
C LEU A 336 6.95 -16.01 5.85
N LYS A 337 7.31 -17.26 5.53
CA LYS A 337 7.64 -18.30 6.53
C LYS A 337 8.79 -17.89 7.44
N ASN A 338 9.82 -17.25 6.88
CA ASN A 338 11.00 -16.82 7.64
C ASN A 338 10.77 -15.53 8.44
N SER A 339 9.61 -14.87 8.29
CA SER A 339 9.30 -13.58 8.92
C SER A 339 8.29 -13.70 10.07
N GLY A 340 8.16 -14.89 10.67
CA GLY A 340 7.27 -15.11 11.82
C GLY A 340 5.78 -15.15 11.45
N TYR A 341 5.45 -15.57 10.22
CA TYR A 341 4.07 -15.83 9.82
C TYR A 341 3.79 -17.32 9.78
N ASN A 342 2.64 -17.70 10.34
CA ASN A 342 2.00 -18.98 10.01
C ASN A 342 1.22 -18.79 8.71
N VAL A 343 1.53 -19.57 7.68
CA VAL A 343 0.98 -19.39 6.33
C VAL A 343 0.09 -20.58 5.95
N GLU A 344 -1.20 -20.30 5.82
CA GLU A 344 -2.19 -21.24 5.28
C GLU A 344 -2.24 -21.13 3.75
N LEU A 345 -2.28 -22.28 3.07
CA LEU A 345 -2.22 -22.39 1.61
C LEU A 345 -3.53 -22.94 1.05
N PHE A 346 -4.03 -22.34 -0.03
CA PHE A 346 -5.27 -22.73 -0.69
C PHE A 346 -5.10 -22.81 -2.21
N GLY A 347 -5.90 -23.67 -2.85
CA GLY A 347 -5.96 -23.76 -4.30
C GLY A 347 -4.93 -24.72 -4.90
N ASN A 348 -4.35 -24.36 -6.05
CA ASN A 348 -3.35 -25.14 -6.79
C ASN A 348 -2.25 -24.23 -7.34
N TYR A 349 -1.01 -24.73 -7.40
CA TYR A 349 0.15 -24.00 -7.91
C TYR A 349 1.12 -24.94 -8.62
N SER A 350 1.04 -24.94 -9.95
CA SER A 350 1.83 -25.75 -10.88
C SER A 350 2.76 -24.91 -11.75
N ARG A 351 2.44 -23.63 -11.97
CA ARG A 351 3.17 -22.76 -12.90
C ARG A 351 3.00 -21.28 -12.56
N THR A 352 3.77 -20.44 -13.23
CA THR A 352 3.45 -19.01 -13.43
C THR A 352 3.17 -18.76 -14.90
N ILE A 353 2.57 -17.62 -15.24
CA ILE A 353 2.51 -17.19 -16.65
C ILE A 353 3.92 -16.98 -17.22
N LYS A 354 4.06 -17.12 -18.54
CA LYS A 354 5.36 -17.15 -19.25
C LYS A 354 6.29 -15.97 -18.91
N ILE A 355 5.74 -14.76 -18.78
CA ILE A 355 6.54 -13.55 -18.47
C ILE A 355 7.12 -13.56 -17.04
N PHE A 356 6.54 -14.35 -16.14
CA PHE A 356 6.96 -14.50 -14.75
C PHE A 356 7.54 -15.89 -14.46
N ALA A 357 7.94 -16.65 -15.48
CA ALA A 357 8.51 -18.01 -15.32
C ALA A 357 9.67 -18.08 -14.31
N LYS A 358 10.49 -17.02 -14.23
CA LYS A 358 11.61 -16.91 -13.27
C LYS A 358 11.15 -16.79 -11.81
N ASN A 359 9.90 -16.38 -11.57
CA ASN A 359 9.33 -16.13 -10.25
C ASN A 359 8.58 -17.35 -9.69
N PHE A 360 8.59 -18.49 -10.41
CA PHE A 360 8.01 -19.73 -9.91
C PHE A 360 8.66 -20.14 -8.57
N GLN A 361 7.83 -20.61 -7.62
CA GLN A 361 8.24 -20.91 -6.25
C GLN A 361 8.13 -22.43 -5.98
N PRO A 362 9.21 -23.21 -6.15
CA PRO A 362 9.15 -24.67 -5.99
C PRO A 362 8.76 -25.12 -4.57
N ASP A 363 9.13 -24.34 -3.55
CA ASP A 363 8.78 -24.61 -2.16
C ASP A 363 7.29 -24.38 -1.88
N LEU A 364 6.69 -23.34 -2.49
CA LEU A 364 5.24 -23.11 -2.45
C LEU A 364 4.48 -24.28 -3.10
N GLN A 365 4.88 -24.70 -4.30
CA GLN A 365 4.27 -25.86 -4.97
C GLN A 365 4.36 -27.11 -4.09
N LYS A 366 5.55 -27.41 -3.58
CA LYS A 366 5.79 -28.59 -2.74
C LYS A 366 4.93 -28.60 -1.49
N ASP A 367 4.81 -27.47 -0.78
CA ASP A 367 4.03 -27.39 0.45
C ASP A 367 2.53 -27.40 0.16
N LEU A 368 2.10 -26.78 -0.93
CA LEU A 368 0.70 -26.78 -1.35
C LEU A 368 0.21 -28.19 -1.71
N LEU A 369 1.00 -28.99 -2.45
CA LEU A 369 0.70 -30.39 -2.77
C LEU A 369 0.54 -31.29 -1.52
N LYS A 370 1.11 -30.88 -0.38
CA LYS A 370 1.06 -31.65 0.87
C LYS A 370 0.00 -31.16 1.86
N LYS A 371 -0.32 -29.86 1.84
CA LYS A 371 -1.00 -29.16 2.94
C LYS A 371 -2.11 -28.20 2.50
N ALA A 372 -2.55 -28.22 1.24
CA ALA A 372 -3.61 -27.32 0.79
C ALA A 372 -4.89 -27.51 1.64
N SER A 373 -5.35 -26.41 2.25
CA SER A 373 -6.46 -26.40 3.22
C SER A 373 -7.83 -26.16 2.58
N GLY A 374 -7.94 -26.30 1.25
CA GLY A 374 -9.19 -26.19 0.51
C GLY A 374 -9.00 -25.76 -0.94
N GLN A 375 -9.97 -26.13 -1.78
CA GLN A 375 -10.05 -25.68 -3.17
C GLN A 375 -10.59 -24.24 -3.23
N LEU A 376 -10.10 -23.45 -4.19
CA LEU A 376 -10.63 -22.12 -4.49
C LEU A 376 -11.63 -22.20 -5.63
N TYR A 377 -12.83 -21.67 -5.42
CA TYR A 377 -13.93 -21.66 -6.40
C TYR A 377 -14.16 -20.29 -7.04
N PHE A 378 -13.27 -19.33 -6.81
CA PHE A 378 -13.29 -18.00 -7.42
C PHE A 378 -11.99 -17.73 -8.18
N LYS A 379 -12.06 -16.90 -9.22
CA LYS A 379 -10.88 -16.51 -10.01
C LYS A 379 -10.06 -15.42 -9.34
N LEU A 380 -8.75 -15.64 -9.22
CA LEU A 380 -7.79 -14.70 -8.65
C LEU A 380 -6.39 -14.91 -9.27
N GLY A 381 -5.61 -13.84 -9.39
CA GLY A 381 -4.21 -13.92 -9.81
C GLY A 381 -4.00 -14.17 -11.31
N TYR A 382 -2.74 -14.20 -11.73
CA TYR A 382 -2.36 -14.24 -13.15
C TYR A 382 -2.78 -15.51 -13.89
N ASN A 383 -2.84 -16.65 -13.21
CA ASN A 383 -3.19 -17.95 -13.79
C ASN A 383 -4.72 -18.20 -13.82
N SER A 384 -5.55 -17.22 -13.47
CA SER A 384 -7.01 -17.39 -13.41
C SER A 384 -7.66 -17.83 -14.73
N TRP A 385 -7.03 -17.54 -15.87
CA TRP A 385 -7.46 -18.00 -17.20
C TRP A 385 -7.26 -19.51 -17.40
N GLU A 386 -6.28 -20.10 -16.72
CA GLU A 386 -5.98 -21.53 -16.73
C GLU A 386 -6.72 -22.28 -15.62
N ASN A 387 -7.65 -21.60 -14.92
CA ASN A 387 -8.39 -22.11 -13.77
C ASN A 387 -7.49 -22.65 -12.65
N GLU A 388 -6.32 -22.03 -12.49
CA GLU A 388 -5.34 -22.34 -11.45
C GLU A 388 -5.20 -21.10 -10.55
N MET A 389 -5.75 -21.21 -9.34
CA MET A 389 -5.74 -20.13 -8.35
C MET A 389 -4.98 -20.59 -7.13
N VAL A 390 -4.17 -19.70 -6.58
CA VAL A 390 -3.43 -19.91 -5.34
C VAL A 390 -3.66 -18.71 -4.43
N LEU A 391 -3.89 -18.99 -3.15
CA LEU A 391 -4.10 -17.98 -2.13
C LEU A 391 -3.34 -18.37 -0.87
N LEU A 392 -2.63 -17.39 -0.31
CA LEU A 392 -1.84 -17.52 0.90
C LEU A 392 -2.46 -16.60 1.96
N LEU A 393 -2.83 -17.17 3.10
CA LEU A 393 -3.24 -16.41 4.28
C LEU A 393 -2.14 -16.51 5.34
N ALA A 394 -1.33 -15.46 5.44
CA ALA A 394 -0.27 -15.37 6.43
C ALA A 394 -0.77 -14.65 7.68
N LYS A 395 -0.74 -15.33 8.82
CA LYS A 395 -1.12 -14.83 10.14
C LYS A 395 0.14 -14.62 10.96
N LYS A 396 0.39 -13.39 11.43
CA LYS A 396 1.56 -13.11 12.27
C LYS A 396 1.41 -13.88 13.58
N SER A 397 2.43 -14.65 13.97
CA SER A 397 2.37 -15.40 15.22
C SER A 397 2.31 -14.44 16.41
N ASN A 398 1.37 -14.65 17.34
CA ASN A 398 1.29 -13.90 18.60
C ASN A 398 2.37 -14.32 19.60
N GLU A 399 3.06 -15.42 19.33
CA GLU A 399 4.31 -15.73 19.99
C GLU A 399 5.30 -14.66 19.57
N THR A 400 5.75 -13.84 20.54
CA THR A 400 7.11 -13.30 20.49
C THR A 400 7.99 -14.45 20.00
N VAL A 401 8.57 -14.31 18.82
CA VAL A 401 9.55 -15.26 18.29
C VAL A 401 10.79 -15.16 19.18
N ASN A 402 10.68 -15.75 20.38
CA ASN A 402 11.75 -16.31 21.17
C ASN A 402 11.80 -17.80 20.80
N GLN A 403 12.12 -18.08 19.54
CA GLN A 403 12.76 -19.33 19.18
C GLN A 403 13.94 -18.99 18.25
N PRO A 404 15.12 -19.55 18.55
CA PRO A 404 16.38 -19.14 17.97
C PRO A 404 16.39 -19.49 16.48
N VAL A 405 16.84 -18.54 15.67
CA VAL A 405 17.30 -18.87 14.33
C VAL A 405 18.51 -19.78 14.50
N THR A 406 18.34 -21.09 14.29
CA THR A 406 19.45 -22.03 14.22
C THR A 406 20.17 -21.83 12.90
N TYR A 407 20.98 -20.77 12.85
CA TYR A 407 22.13 -20.73 11.96
C TYR A 407 23.15 -21.75 12.47
N LYS A 408 23.67 -22.58 11.57
CA LYS A 408 24.80 -23.47 11.87
C LYS A 408 25.88 -22.68 12.62
N ARG A 409 26.32 -23.27 13.73
CA ARG A 409 27.32 -22.76 14.68
C ARG A 409 28.48 -22.09 13.94
N ASN A 410 28.53 -20.77 13.98
CA ASN A 410 29.76 -20.00 13.81
C ASN A 410 29.87 -19.04 14.99
N LYS A 411 31.07 -19.02 15.58
CA LYS A 411 31.42 -18.40 16.86
C LYS A 411 31.51 -16.87 16.71
N GLU A 412 30.40 -16.23 16.35
CA GLU A 412 30.34 -14.76 16.25
C GLU A 412 29.87 -14.19 17.59
N THR A 413 30.75 -13.47 18.27
CA THR A 413 30.49 -12.83 19.57
C THR A 413 29.81 -11.48 19.39
N VAL A 414 29.06 -11.04 20.41
CA VAL A 414 28.50 -9.68 20.47
C VAL A 414 29.63 -8.64 20.38
N ILE A 415 29.44 -7.63 19.53
CA ILE A 415 30.39 -6.52 19.34
C ILE A 415 29.73 -5.22 19.77
N TYR A 416 30.38 -4.47 20.64
CA TYR A 416 29.97 -3.13 21.04
C TYR A 416 30.72 -2.09 20.21
N LYS A 417 30.04 -1.04 19.79
CA LYS A 417 30.62 0.14 19.13
C LYS A 417 30.16 1.39 19.87
N VAL A 418 30.69 2.55 19.50
CA VAL A 418 30.20 3.85 20.00
C VAL A 418 29.55 4.60 18.86
N GLN A 419 28.24 4.88 18.97
CA GLN A 419 27.53 5.74 18.02
C GLN A 419 27.73 7.18 18.45
N PHE A 420 28.23 8.03 17.57
CA PHE A 420 28.57 9.41 17.89
C PHE A 420 27.85 10.43 16.99
N LYS A 421 27.21 9.99 15.90
CA LYS A 421 26.44 10.89 15.04
C LYS A 421 25.30 10.16 14.33
N SER A 422 24.19 10.88 14.15
CA SER A 422 23.15 10.53 13.19
C SER A 422 23.06 11.63 12.12
N SER A 423 22.81 11.26 10.86
CA SER A 423 22.68 12.19 9.74
C SER A 423 21.64 11.70 8.74
N TRP A 424 20.80 12.62 8.25
CA TRP A 424 19.82 12.38 7.19
C TRP A 424 20.50 12.13 5.84
N LYS A 425 21.66 12.76 5.60
CA LYS A 425 22.49 12.56 4.40
C LYS A 425 23.72 11.72 4.72
N LYS A 426 24.08 10.82 3.81
CA LYS A 426 25.34 10.07 3.92
C LYS A 426 26.53 11.02 3.86
N ILE A 427 27.21 11.15 4.99
CA ILE A 427 28.52 11.79 5.15
C ILE A 427 29.60 10.78 4.70
N PRO A 428 30.44 11.12 3.72
CA PRO A 428 31.60 10.32 3.35
C PRO A 428 32.56 10.13 4.52
N VAL A 429 33.10 8.92 4.70
CA VAL A 429 34.01 8.57 5.81
C VAL A 429 35.31 9.40 5.83
N ASN A 430 35.70 9.99 4.69
CA ASN A 430 36.85 10.88 4.53
C ASN A 430 36.49 12.39 4.65
N SER A 431 35.26 12.72 5.05
CA SER A 431 34.84 14.11 5.18
C SER A 431 35.59 14.86 6.28
N LYS A 432 35.72 16.18 6.15
CA LYS A 432 36.31 17.05 7.18
C LYS A 432 35.62 16.91 8.54
N ILE A 433 34.31 16.60 8.55
CA ILE A 433 33.49 16.44 9.75
C ILE A 433 33.93 15.21 10.57
N LEU A 434 34.51 14.20 9.93
CA LEU A 434 34.96 12.96 10.58
C LEU A 434 36.48 12.92 10.78
N LYS A 435 37.18 14.03 10.51
CA LYS A 435 38.64 14.13 10.64
C LYS A 435 39.04 14.04 12.11
N GLY A 436 40.02 13.18 12.42
CA GLY A 436 40.50 12.97 13.80
C GLY A 436 39.76 11.87 14.56
N MET A 437 38.67 11.34 14.00
CA MET A 437 38.00 10.17 14.55
C MET A 437 38.78 8.87 14.25
N PRO A 438 38.74 7.87 15.15
CA PRO A 438 39.12 6.50 14.80
C PRO A 438 38.34 5.99 13.58
N PRO A 439 38.72 4.86 12.95
CA PRO A 439 38.04 4.33 11.77
C PRO A 439 36.51 4.30 11.96
N VAL A 440 35.84 5.10 11.12
CA VAL A 440 34.39 5.32 11.20
C VAL A 440 33.67 4.30 10.33
N ASP A 441 32.70 3.63 10.95
CA ASP A 441 31.70 2.78 10.29
C ASP A 441 30.33 3.45 10.34
N TYR A 442 29.35 2.96 9.59
CA TYR A 442 27.98 3.46 9.67
C TYR A 442 26.96 2.35 9.39
N TYR A 443 25.76 2.53 9.92
CA TYR A 443 24.60 1.70 9.62
C TYR A 443 23.37 2.57 9.39
N PHE A 444 22.38 2.04 8.68
CA PHE A 444 21.14 2.77 8.39
C PHE A 444 20.01 2.21 9.24
N ARG A 445 19.37 3.04 10.06
CA ARG A 445 18.23 2.65 10.90
C ARG A 445 17.35 3.86 11.15
N ASP A 446 16.03 3.66 11.10
CA ASP A 446 15.02 4.68 11.38
C ASP A 446 15.19 5.94 10.50
N GLY A 447 15.54 5.74 9.22
CA GLY A 447 15.72 6.82 8.25
C GLY A 447 17.04 7.60 8.35
N LEU A 448 17.95 7.21 9.26
CA LEU A 448 19.18 7.92 9.55
C LEU A 448 20.43 7.07 9.30
N TYR A 449 21.47 7.70 8.75
CA TYR A 449 22.83 7.17 8.79
C TYR A 449 23.39 7.38 10.19
N LYS A 450 23.65 6.29 10.90
CA LYS A 450 24.18 6.26 12.26
C LYS A 450 25.65 5.87 12.19
N TYR A 451 26.52 6.81 12.56
CA TYR A 451 27.97 6.66 12.47
C TYR A 451 28.51 6.12 13.78
N THR A 452 29.39 5.13 13.68
CA THR A 452 29.99 4.43 14.82
C THR A 452 31.51 4.34 14.71
N ILE A 453 32.18 4.20 15.85
CA ILE A 453 33.61 3.89 15.94
C ILE A 453 33.85 2.67 16.84
N GLY A 454 34.95 1.96 16.57
CA GLY A 454 35.43 0.84 17.39
C GLY A 454 34.75 -0.49 17.12
N ASN A 455 35.20 -1.51 17.86
CA ASN A 455 34.68 -2.87 17.91
C ASN A 455 35.07 -3.46 19.28
N CYS A 456 34.49 -2.93 20.35
CA CYS A 456 34.77 -3.35 21.72
C CYS A 456 34.15 -4.72 22.01
N SER A 457 34.81 -5.51 22.84
CA SER A 457 34.31 -6.79 23.35
C SER A 457 33.25 -6.62 24.45
N ASN A 458 33.22 -5.47 25.12
CA ASN A 458 32.28 -5.15 26.20
C ASN A 458 32.08 -3.62 26.34
N GLN A 459 31.07 -3.21 27.11
CA GLN A 459 30.73 -1.80 27.30
C GLN A 459 31.85 -0.99 27.96
N LYS A 460 32.58 -1.58 28.92
CA LYS A 460 33.68 -0.92 29.65
C LYS A 460 34.84 -0.54 28.73
N GLU A 461 35.14 -1.40 27.75
CA GLU A 461 36.17 -1.13 26.74
C GLU A 461 35.78 0.05 25.82
N CYS A 462 34.48 0.27 25.59
CA CYS A 462 33.98 1.39 24.79
C CYS A 462 34.03 2.75 25.51
N GLU A 463 34.23 2.81 26.83
CA GLU A 463 34.29 4.07 27.59
C GLU A 463 35.41 5.01 27.09
N LYS A 464 36.56 4.45 26.69
CA LYS A 464 37.67 5.24 26.12
C LYS A 464 37.29 5.87 24.78
N LEU A 465 36.51 5.16 23.96
CA LEU A 465 36.05 5.65 22.66
C LEU A 465 34.96 6.70 22.78
N ILE A 466 34.09 6.60 23.80
CA ILE A 466 33.14 7.67 24.13
C ILE A 466 33.90 8.96 24.45
N LYS A 467 34.94 8.90 25.31
CA LYS A 467 35.77 10.08 25.64
C LYS A 467 36.43 10.68 24.40
N ILE A 468 36.91 9.84 23.48
CA ILE A 468 37.50 10.30 22.21
C ILE A 468 36.44 11.01 21.35
N ALA A 469 35.24 10.46 21.21
CA ALA A 469 34.16 11.09 20.45
C ALA A 469 33.73 12.44 21.06
N VAL A 470 33.59 12.50 22.39
CA VAL A 470 33.24 13.72 23.13
C VAL A 470 34.32 14.79 22.96
N ASN A 471 35.60 14.44 23.10
CA ASN A 471 36.71 15.39 22.89
C ASN A 471 36.81 15.92 21.45
N ASN A 472 36.23 15.21 20.47
CA ASN A 472 36.12 15.64 19.08
C ASN A 472 34.79 16.37 18.77
N GLY A 473 34.03 16.77 19.80
CA GLY A 473 32.81 17.57 19.66
C GLY A 473 31.51 16.78 19.50
N PHE A 474 31.52 15.46 19.68
CA PHE A 474 30.33 14.61 19.66
C PHE A 474 29.88 14.25 21.08
N THR A 475 29.20 15.19 21.74
CA THR A 475 28.81 15.08 23.15
C THR A 475 27.78 13.98 23.43
N ASP A 476 26.96 13.63 22.44
CA ASP A 476 25.89 12.64 22.55
C ASP A 476 26.35 11.23 22.14
N ALA A 477 27.63 10.91 22.34
CA ALA A 477 28.18 9.61 21.98
C ALA A 477 27.79 8.53 23.01
N PHE A 478 27.23 7.41 22.55
CA PHE A 478 26.80 6.32 23.43
C PHE A 478 27.14 4.93 22.88
N THR A 479 27.20 3.95 23.79
CA THR A 479 27.53 2.56 23.45
C THR A 479 26.37 1.86 22.76
N VAL A 480 26.72 1.09 21.75
CA VAL A 480 25.80 0.46 20.83
C VAL A 480 26.24 -1.00 20.60
N ALA A 481 25.40 -2.01 20.90
CA ALA A 481 25.67 -3.43 20.62
C ALA A 481 25.20 -3.96 19.24
N PHE A 482 25.95 -4.95 18.72
CA PHE A 482 25.67 -5.66 17.48
C PHE A 482 25.90 -7.16 17.65
N TYR A 483 25.04 -7.95 17.01
CA TYR A 483 25.20 -9.40 16.88
C TYR A 483 24.89 -9.79 15.43
N GLN A 484 25.77 -10.56 14.78
CA GLN A 484 25.66 -10.91 13.36
C GLN A 484 25.44 -9.69 12.44
N LYS A 485 26.15 -8.58 12.71
CA LYS A 485 26.04 -7.28 12.02
C LYS A 485 24.68 -6.56 12.19
N ASN A 486 23.75 -7.15 12.94
CA ASN A 486 22.47 -6.55 13.28
C ASN A 486 22.54 -5.79 14.59
N ARG A 487 21.82 -4.67 14.62
CA ARG A 487 21.73 -3.79 15.77
C ARG A 487 20.83 -4.42 16.83
N ILE A 488 21.37 -4.68 18.03
CA ILE A 488 20.60 -5.20 19.19
C ILE A 488 20.58 -4.21 20.35
N SER A 489 19.66 -4.41 21.30
CA SER A 489 19.65 -3.68 22.58
C SER A 489 20.81 -4.12 23.48
N LEU A 490 21.18 -3.27 24.45
CA LEU A 490 22.23 -3.63 25.43
C LEU A 490 21.77 -4.77 26.35
N GLU A 491 20.47 -4.87 26.65
CA GLU A 491 19.90 -5.96 27.44
C GLU A 491 20.00 -7.32 26.70
N GLU A 492 19.69 -7.35 25.41
CA GLU A 492 19.90 -8.55 24.57
C GLU A 492 21.39 -8.91 24.48
N ALA A 493 22.25 -7.90 24.41
CA ALA A 493 23.70 -8.08 24.33
C ALA A 493 24.30 -8.69 25.61
N GLU A 494 23.72 -8.40 26.78
CA GLU A 494 24.09 -9.01 28.07
C GLU A 494 23.60 -10.46 28.16
N LYS A 495 22.36 -10.75 27.78
CA LYS A 495 21.82 -12.11 27.74
C LYS A 495 22.62 -13.06 26.83
N LEU A 496 23.18 -12.53 25.75
CA LEU A 496 24.03 -13.27 24.80
C LEU A 496 25.48 -13.46 25.29
N ARG A 497 25.89 -12.81 26.38
CA ARG A 497 27.21 -13.02 27.01
C ARG A 497 27.22 -14.14 28.05
N ASP A 498 26.06 -14.48 28.61
CA ASP A 498 25.88 -15.49 29.65
C ASP A 498 25.55 -16.89 29.07
N LEU A 499 25.57 -17.01 27.74
CA LEU A 499 25.42 -18.25 26.95
C LEU A 499 26.77 -18.63 26.30
#